data_AF-A0A1Y4DHR8-F1
#
_entry.id   AF-A0A1Y4DHR8-F1
#
_cell.length_a   1.000
_cell.length_b   1.000
_cell.length_c   1.000
_cell.angle_alpha   90.00
_cell.angle_beta   90.00
_cell.angle_gamma   90.00
#
_symmetry.space_group_name_H-M   'P 1'
#
loop_
_entity.id
_entity.type
_entity.pdbx_description
1 polymer ?
#
loop_
_entity_poly.entity_id
_entity_poly.type
_entity_poly.pdbx_seq_one_letter_code
_entity_poly.pdbx_strand_id
1 'polypeptide(L)'
;MKQMMLLICCLLPIFSSCSSDESSTANFTVRYQEHSPWTIDPAIVETILEYQDQQQLINNSIPITIDHAELTDEDLRDMAMQAAGQAFQNMEKYDYNQVIRDAGLSVSEPVTLTISYQVGLIGNWGDDFISYVSFPLKINLQ
;
A
#
# COMPACT_ATOMS: atom_id res chain seq x y z
N MET A 1 18.81 -64.92 18.13
CA MET A 1 20.29 -65.04 18.19
C MET A 1 20.84 -65.04 16.77
N LYS A 2 21.95 -64.30 16.56
CA LYS A 2 22.67 -63.90 15.31
C LYS A 2 22.03 -62.69 14.59
N GLN A 3 22.55 -61.45 14.75
CA GLN A 3 23.74 -60.81 14.11
C GLN A 3 23.60 -60.79 12.56
N MET A 4 23.84 -59.73 11.78
CA MET A 4 24.53 -58.45 11.96
C MET A 4 24.17 -57.49 10.79
N MET A 5 24.05 -56.20 11.12
CA MET A 5 24.18 -54.96 10.33
C MET A 5 24.91 -55.01 8.96
N LEU A 6 24.41 -54.25 7.97
CA LEU A 6 25.29 -53.41 7.13
C LEU A 6 24.60 -52.11 6.69
N LEU A 7 25.16 -51.01 7.18
CA LEU A 7 24.98 -49.65 6.74
C LEU A 7 25.46 -49.51 5.28
N ILE A 8 24.67 -48.87 4.43
CA ILE A 8 25.17 -48.16 3.24
C ILE A 8 24.70 -46.71 3.37
N CYS A 9 25.55 -45.89 3.99
CA CYS A 9 25.61 -44.46 3.75
C CYS A 9 26.37 -44.21 2.44
N CYS A 10 26.06 -43.07 1.79
CA CYS A 10 26.69 -42.50 0.60
C CYS A 10 26.22 -43.18 -0.70
N LEU A 11 25.43 -42.53 -1.56
CA LEU A 11 25.80 -41.31 -2.26
C LEU A 11 24.55 -40.60 -2.79
N LEU A 12 24.29 -39.41 -2.24
CA LEU A 12 23.59 -38.35 -2.94
C LEU A 12 24.45 -37.85 -4.12
N PRO A 13 23.81 -37.37 -5.20
CA PRO A 13 24.04 -36.00 -5.60
C PRO A 13 22.80 -35.21 -5.22
N ILE A 14 22.94 -34.46 -4.13
CA ILE A 14 22.16 -33.27 -3.87
C ILE A 14 22.52 -32.33 -5.01
N PHE A 15 21.77 -32.35 -6.11
CA PHE A 15 21.66 -31.14 -6.92
C PHE A 15 20.66 -30.23 -6.20
N SER A 16 21.06 -29.74 -5.01
CA SER A 16 20.48 -28.53 -4.46
C SER A 16 21.06 -27.39 -5.28
N SER A 17 20.36 -27.02 -6.33
CA SER A 17 20.17 -25.61 -6.59
C SER A 17 18.73 -25.27 -6.18
N CYS A 18 18.41 -25.50 -4.90
CA CYS A 18 17.48 -24.58 -4.22
C CYS A 18 18.26 -23.28 -4.02
N SER A 19 18.55 -22.57 -5.11
CA SER A 19 18.67 -21.12 -5.05
C SER A 19 17.26 -20.68 -4.73
N SER A 20 16.90 -20.62 -3.45
CA SER A 20 15.79 -19.75 -3.10
C SER A 20 16.31 -18.37 -3.45
N ASP A 21 15.82 -17.82 -4.56
CA ASP A 21 15.96 -16.40 -4.80
C ASP A 21 15.31 -15.74 -3.57
N GLU A 22 16.14 -15.27 -2.64
CA GLU A 22 15.68 -14.79 -1.35
C GLU A 22 14.92 -13.48 -1.60
N SER A 23 13.58 -13.54 -1.50
CA SER A 23 12.72 -12.38 -1.71
C SER A 23 12.31 -11.77 -0.37
N SER A 24 12.33 -10.44 -0.28
CA SER A 24 11.81 -9.68 0.87
C SER A 24 10.46 -9.07 0.55
N THR A 25 9.55 -9.09 1.52
CA THR A 25 8.23 -8.44 1.41
C THR A 25 8.05 -7.42 2.51
N ALA A 26 7.63 -6.22 2.15
CA ALA A 26 7.23 -5.18 3.09
C ALA A 26 5.79 -4.76 2.85
N ASN A 27 5.06 -4.49 3.94
CA ASN A 27 3.67 -4.07 3.89
C ASN A 27 3.58 -2.55 4.09
N PHE A 28 3.02 -1.88 3.10
CA PHE A 28 2.78 -0.44 3.12
C PHE A 28 1.30 -0.15 3.37
N THR A 29 1.02 1.05 3.85
CA THR A 29 -0.34 1.58 3.94
C THR A 29 -0.38 3.02 3.46
N VAL A 30 -1.52 3.41 2.90
CA VAL A 30 -1.78 4.78 2.44
C VAL A 30 -2.70 5.46 3.42
N ARG A 31 -2.28 6.62 3.94
CA ARG A 31 -3.06 7.40 4.91
C ARG A 31 -3.30 8.81 4.40
N TYR A 32 -4.49 9.32 4.66
CA TYR A 32 -4.80 10.72 4.44
C TYR A 32 -3.87 11.61 5.28
N GLN A 33 -3.34 12.66 4.66
CA GLN A 33 -2.49 13.65 5.33
C GLN A 33 -3.22 14.99 5.46
N GLU A 34 -3.66 15.55 4.34
CA GLU A 34 -4.31 16.85 4.27
C GLU A 34 -5.08 17.00 2.95
N HIS A 35 -5.85 18.06 2.82
CA HIS A 35 -6.49 18.43 1.56
C HIS A 35 -6.33 19.92 1.28
N SER A 36 -6.69 20.36 0.08
CA SER A 36 -6.76 21.76 -0.32
C SER A 36 -7.85 21.95 -1.40
N PRO A 37 -8.67 23.02 -1.33
CA PRO A 37 -8.63 24.13 -0.38
C PRO A 37 -9.18 23.72 1.01
N TRP A 38 -8.63 24.30 2.08
CA TRP A 38 -9.06 24.02 3.47
C TRP A 38 -10.45 24.59 3.79
N THR A 39 -10.98 25.42 2.89
CA THR A 39 -12.29 26.05 3.00
C THR A 39 -13.41 25.24 2.37
N ILE A 40 -13.09 24.09 1.75
CA ILE A 40 -14.12 23.19 1.22
C ILE A 40 -14.99 22.68 2.39
N ASP A 41 -16.26 22.39 2.11
CA ASP A 41 -17.13 21.75 3.10
C ASP A 41 -16.48 20.44 3.60
N PRO A 42 -16.20 20.30 4.91
CA PRO A 42 -15.57 19.10 5.45
C PRO A 42 -16.33 17.81 5.14
N ALA A 43 -17.67 17.88 5.02
CA ALA A 43 -18.49 16.71 4.71
C ALA A 43 -18.13 16.08 3.35
N ILE A 44 -17.67 16.88 2.39
CA ILE A 44 -17.22 16.41 1.06
C ILE A 44 -15.95 15.57 1.22
N VAL A 45 -14.98 16.07 1.98
CA VAL A 45 -13.71 15.36 2.20
C VAL A 45 -13.96 14.09 3.01
N GLU A 46 -14.75 14.17 4.07
CA GLU A 46 -15.15 13.01 4.88
C GLU A 46 -15.81 11.93 4.01
N THR A 47 -16.78 12.29 3.17
CA THR A 47 -17.45 11.36 2.26
C THR A 47 -16.48 10.67 1.30
N ILE A 48 -15.52 11.41 0.74
CA ILE A 48 -14.51 10.84 -0.16
C ILE A 48 -13.61 9.87 0.61
N LEU A 49 -13.14 10.24 1.80
CA LEU A 49 -12.25 9.40 2.62
C LEU A 49 -12.97 8.13 3.10
N GLU A 50 -14.21 8.24 3.56
CA GLU A 50 -15.03 7.08 3.93
C GLU A 50 -15.24 6.14 2.76
N TYR A 51 -15.55 6.69 1.58
CA TYR A 51 -15.67 5.88 0.37
C TYR A 51 -14.36 5.18 0.03
N GLN A 52 -13.22 5.89 0.08
CA GLN A 52 -11.91 5.30 -0.18
C GLN A 52 -11.56 4.19 0.81
N ASP A 53 -11.90 4.35 2.08
CA ASP A 53 -11.70 3.32 3.11
C ASP A 53 -12.58 2.09 2.85
N GLN A 54 -13.87 2.28 2.54
CA GLN A 54 -14.80 1.21 2.18
C GLN A 54 -14.37 0.43 0.93
N GLN A 55 -13.75 1.11 -0.04
CA GLN A 55 -13.17 0.50 -1.24
C GLN A 55 -11.77 -0.08 -1.00
N GLN A 56 -11.25 -0.02 0.23
CA GLN A 56 -9.90 -0.46 0.59
C GLN A 56 -8.82 0.22 -0.28
N LEU A 57 -8.94 1.51 -0.55
CA LEU A 57 -7.98 2.33 -1.30
C LEU A 57 -6.98 3.03 -0.38
N ILE A 58 -7.40 3.27 0.86
CA ILE A 58 -6.58 3.77 1.97
C ILE A 58 -6.71 2.82 3.16
N ASN A 59 -5.83 2.99 4.15
CA ASN A 59 -5.82 2.24 5.41
C ASN A 59 -5.79 0.70 5.25
N ASN A 60 -5.42 0.22 4.07
CA ASN A 60 -5.23 -1.19 3.75
C ASN A 60 -3.74 -1.55 3.73
N SER A 61 -3.44 -2.85 3.65
CA SER A 61 -2.08 -3.36 3.50
C SER A 61 -1.77 -3.60 2.02
N ILE A 62 -0.72 -2.95 1.53
CA ILE A 62 -0.19 -3.10 0.17
C ILE A 62 1.16 -3.82 0.26
N PRO A 63 1.20 -5.15 0.03
CA PRO A 63 2.45 -5.91 0.04
C PRO A 63 3.25 -5.62 -1.23
N ILE A 64 4.52 -5.23 -1.07
CA ILE A 64 5.48 -5.13 -2.17
C ILE A 64 6.59 -6.14 -1.90
N THR A 65 6.96 -6.90 -2.92
CA THR A 65 8.00 -7.95 -2.86
C THR A 65 9.11 -7.62 -3.85
N ILE A 66 10.36 -7.79 -3.41
CA ILE A 66 11.55 -7.57 -4.24
C ILE A 66 12.57 -8.70 -4.03
N ASP A 67 13.38 -8.94 -5.06
CA ASP A 67 14.27 -10.11 -5.17
C ASP A 67 15.64 -9.85 -4.52
N HIS A 68 15.64 -9.67 -3.20
CA HIS A 68 16.83 -9.63 -2.34
C HIS A 68 16.44 -9.80 -0.86
N ALA A 69 17.35 -10.35 -0.05
CA ALA A 69 17.06 -10.84 1.30
C ALA A 69 17.03 -9.77 2.41
N GLU A 70 17.80 -8.68 2.23
CA GLU A 70 17.95 -7.62 3.24
C GLU A 70 17.49 -6.29 2.66
N LEU A 71 16.51 -5.66 3.32
CA LEU A 71 15.96 -4.37 2.92
C LEU A 71 16.81 -3.22 3.45
N THR A 72 17.28 -2.35 2.56
CA THR A 72 17.87 -1.05 2.92
C THR A 72 16.80 0.06 2.98
N ASP A 73 17.15 1.22 3.53
CA ASP A 73 16.26 2.39 3.52
C ASP A 73 15.92 2.86 2.09
N GLU A 74 16.84 2.68 1.13
CA GLU A 74 16.61 2.99 -0.28
C GLU A 74 15.58 2.03 -0.89
N ASP A 75 15.72 0.73 -0.61
CA ASP A 75 14.76 -0.28 -1.07
C ASP A 75 13.36 0.00 -0.52
N LEU A 76 13.25 0.32 0.78
CA LEU A 76 11.96 0.66 1.41
C LEU A 76 11.32 1.89 0.79
N ARG A 77 12.12 2.89 0.41
CA ARG A 77 11.63 4.08 -0.30
C ARG A 77 11.13 3.74 -1.70
N ASP A 78 11.87 2.91 -2.45
CA ASP A 78 11.48 2.48 -3.79
C ASP A 78 10.22 1.61 -3.76
N MET A 79 10.12 0.70 -2.80
CA MET A 79 8.90 -0.08 -2.56
C MET A 79 7.72 0.82 -2.19
N ALA A 80 7.93 1.85 -1.36
CA ALA A 80 6.89 2.83 -1.04
C ALA A 80 6.43 3.61 -2.28
N MET A 81 7.34 3.94 -3.21
CA MET A 81 6.97 4.56 -4.49
C MET A 81 6.13 3.61 -5.36
N GLN A 82 6.43 2.32 -5.37
CA GLN A 82 5.62 1.31 -6.05
C GLN A 82 4.22 1.20 -5.43
N ALA A 83 4.13 1.14 -4.10
CA ALA A 83 2.85 1.13 -3.38
C ALA A 83 2.04 2.40 -3.64
N ALA A 84 2.67 3.57 -3.64
CA ALA A 84 2.04 4.84 -4.00
C ALA A 84 1.48 4.81 -5.43
N GLY A 85 2.25 4.30 -6.39
CA GLY A 85 1.80 4.15 -7.78
C GLY A 85 0.57 3.26 -7.92
N GLN A 86 0.55 2.11 -7.23
CA GLN A 86 -0.61 1.21 -7.22
C GLN A 86 -1.84 1.88 -6.59
N ALA A 87 -1.67 2.53 -5.44
CA ALA A 87 -2.75 3.22 -4.74
C ALA A 87 -3.32 4.36 -5.60
N PHE A 88 -2.46 5.21 -6.17
CA PHE A 88 -2.86 6.31 -7.03
C PHE A 88 -3.66 5.82 -8.24
N GLN A 89 -3.15 4.82 -8.96
CA GLN A 89 -3.86 4.23 -10.10
C GLN A 89 -5.22 3.63 -9.71
N ASN A 90 -5.35 3.06 -8.51
CA ASN A 90 -6.62 2.53 -8.03
C ASN A 90 -7.60 3.66 -7.69
N MET A 91 -7.13 4.72 -7.01
CA MET A 91 -7.95 5.87 -6.64
C MET A 91 -8.48 6.66 -7.84
N GLU A 92 -7.71 6.75 -8.94
CA GLU A 92 -8.11 7.48 -10.15
C GLU A 92 -9.23 6.79 -10.94
N LYS A 93 -9.58 5.53 -10.63
CA LYS A 93 -10.64 4.78 -11.33
C LYS A 93 -12.05 5.25 -10.97
N TYR A 94 -12.20 6.05 -9.92
CA TYR A 94 -13.49 6.36 -9.31
C TYR A 94 -14.00 7.76 -9.71
N ASP A 95 -15.30 7.86 -9.97
CA ASP A 95 -15.99 9.14 -10.17
C ASP A 95 -16.42 9.71 -8.82
N TYR A 96 -15.57 10.55 -8.23
CA TYR A 96 -15.87 11.19 -6.95
C TYR A 96 -17.04 12.18 -7.03
N ASN A 97 -17.42 12.69 -8.20
CA ASN A 97 -18.65 13.47 -8.30
C ASN A 97 -19.87 12.60 -8.04
N GLN A 98 -19.86 11.36 -8.53
CA GLN A 98 -20.95 10.42 -8.25
C GLN A 98 -20.99 10.07 -6.78
N VAL A 99 -19.84 9.81 -6.15
CA VAL A 99 -19.74 9.53 -4.70
C VAL A 99 -20.37 10.66 -3.87
N ILE A 100 -20.06 11.92 -4.19
CA ILE A 100 -20.63 13.09 -3.51
C ILE A 100 -22.15 13.21 -3.76
N ARG A 101 -22.61 13.01 -5.00
CA ARG A 101 -24.04 13.03 -5.32
C ARG A 101 -24.83 11.93 -4.60
N ASP A 102 -24.28 10.72 -4.49
CA ASP A 102 -24.92 9.60 -3.82
C ASP A 102 -25.06 9.84 -2.30
N ALA A 103 -24.15 10.63 -1.71
CA ALA A 103 -24.25 11.10 -0.34
C ALA A 103 -25.24 12.28 -0.15
N GLY A 104 -25.88 12.75 -1.24
CA GLY A 104 -26.78 13.90 -1.21
C GLY A 104 -26.07 15.24 -1.01
N LEU A 105 -24.77 15.30 -1.25
CA LEU A 105 -23.94 16.49 -1.15
C LEU A 105 -23.79 17.16 -2.53
N SER A 106 -23.49 18.45 -2.52
CA SER A 106 -23.25 19.23 -3.75
C SER A 106 -22.25 20.33 -3.49
N VAL A 107 -21.43 20.64 -4.49
CA VAL A 107 -20.60 21.85 -4.49
C VAL A 107 -21.38 23.01 -5.11
N SER A 108 -21.27 24.20 -4.53
CA SER A 108 -21.97 25.39 -5.03
C SER A 108 -21.37 25.94 -6.32
N GLU A 109 -20.07 25.73 -6.51
CA GLU A 109 -19.30 26.09 -7.71
C GLU A 109 -18.27 24.99 -7.99
N PRO A 110 -17.85 24.79 -9.25
CA PRO A 110 -16.81 23.83 -9.59
C PRO A 110 -15.52 24.09 -8.81
N VAL A 111 -14.94 23.04 -8.23
CA VAL A 111 -13.72 23.13 -7.42
C VAL A 111 -12.78 21.96 -7.73
N THR A 112 -11.49 22.25 -7.83
CA THR A 112 -10.44 21.21 -7.86
C THR A 112 -9.98 20.96 -6.43
N LEU A 113 -10.42 19.84 -5.86
CA LEU A 113 -9.95 19.34 -4.58
C LEU A 113 -8.64 18.57 -4.80
N THR A 114 -7.60 18.91 -4.04
CA THR A 114 -6.38 18.11 -3.95
C THR A 114 -6.35 17.42 -2.59
N ILE A 115 -6.25 16.10 -2.57
CA ILE A 115 -6.07 15.32 -1.33
C ILE A 115 -4.65 14.75 -1.33
N SER A 116 -3.88 15.06 -0.28
CA SER A 116 -2.52 14.58 -0.08
C SER A 116 -2.54 13.34 0.81
N TYR A 117 -1.78 12.32 0.39
CA TYR A 117 -1.62 11.08 1.12
C TYR A 117 -0.15 10.84 1.47
N GLN A 118 0.07 10.07 2.53
CA GLN A 118 1.36 9.49 2.88
C GLN A 118 1.33 7.98 2.67
N VAL A 119 2.43 7.44 2.16
CA VAL A 119 2.70 6.00 2.11
C VAL A 119 3.79 5.68 3.10
N GLY A 120 3.52 4.70 3.95
CA GLY A 120 4.45 4.30 4.98
C GLY A 120 4.36 2.83 5.32
N LEU A 121 5.39 2.34 6.00
CA LEU A 121 5.41 0.97 6.51
C LEU A 121 4.41 0.81 7.64
N ILE A 122 3.80 -0.38 7.69
CA ILE A 122 3.06 -0.85 8.85
C ILE A 122 4.09 -1.47 9.82
N GLY A 123 4.36 -0.81 10.95
CA GLY A 123 5.33 -1.29 11.93
C GLY A 123 4.88 -2.52 12.72
N ASN A 124 5.85 -3.28 13.27
CA ASN A 124 5.62 -4.43 14.16
C ASN A 124 5.24 -4.03 15.61
N TRP A 125 5.26 -2.74 15.96
CA TRP A 125 5.06 -2.23 17.32
C TRP A 125 3.72 -1.51 17.52
N GLY A 126 2.70 -1.84 16.73
CA GLY A 126 1.38 -1.18 16.78
C GLY A 126 1.28 -0.02 15.79
N ASP A 127 0.62 1.08 16.20
CA ASP A 127 0.19 2.21 15.34
C ASP A 127 1.31 3.05 14.70
N ASP A 128 2.58 2.67 14.86
CA ASP A 128 3.74 3.39 14.31
C ASP A 128 3.73 3.36 12.78
N PHE A 129 3.58 4.56 12.20
CA PHE A 129 3.57 4.79 10.76
C PHE A 129 4.84 5.53 10.35
N ILE A 130 5.71 4.84 9.63
CA ILE A 130 6.95 5.42 9.09
C ILE A 130 6.66 5.83 7.64
N SER A 131 6.51 7.13 7.40
CA SER A 131 6.24 7.68 6.07
C SER A 131 7.51 7.74 5.20
N TYR A 132 7.40 7.30 3.95
CA TYR A 132 8.49 7.32 2.96
C TYR A 132 8.17 8.19 1.75
N VAL A 133 6.89 8.31 1.38
CA VAL A 133 6.45 9.01 0.17
C VAL A 133 5.15 9.77 0.46
N SER A 134 5.03 10.99 -0.07
CA SER A 134 3.76 11.71 -0.14
C SER A 134 3.36 11.92 -1.60
N PHE A 135 2.06 11.82 -1.90
CA PHE A 135 1.54 12.07 -3.24
C PHE A 135 0.15 12.72 -3.20
N PRO A 136 -0.15 13.63 -4.15
CA PRO A 136 -1.47 14.27 -4.24
C PRO A 136 -2.39 13.60 -5.26
N LEU A 137 -3.68 13.45 -4.92
CA LEU A 137 -4.77 13.13 -5.83
C LEU A 137 -5.58 14.38 -6.15
N LYS A 138 -5.80 14.67 -7.44
CA LYS A 138 -6.63 15.80 -7.90
C LYS A 138 -8.00 15.31 -8.31
N ILE A 139 -9.04 15.87 -7.70
CA ILE A 139 -10.44 15.55 -7.93
C ILE A 139 -11.15 16.82 -8.38
N ASN A 140 -11.74 16.79 -9.58
CA ASN A 140 -12.53 17.92 -10.08
C ASN A 140 -14.00 17.69 -9.72
N LEU A 141 -14.52 18.52 -8.81
CA LEU A 141 -15.91 18.48 -8.37
C LEU A 141 -16.75 19.48 -9.17
N GLN A 142 -17.90 19.04 -9.69
CA GLN A 142 -18.81 19.78 -10.56
C GLN A 142 -20.28 19.56 -10.18
#